data_AF-A0A7W9NG70-F1
#
_entry.id   AF-A0A7W9NG70-F1
#
_cell.length_a   1.000
_cell.length_b   1.000
_cell.length_c   1.000
_cell.angle_alpha   90.00
_cell.angle_beta   90.00
_cell.angle_gamma   90.00
#
_symmetry.space_group_name_H-M   'P 1'
#
loop_
_entity.id
_entity.type
_entity.pdbx_description
1 polymer ?
#
loop_
_entity_poly.entity_id
_entity_poly.type
_entity_poly.pdbx_seq_one_letter_code
_entity_poly.pdbx_strand_id
1 'polypeptide(L)'
;MARVPRDRGLQIVTTCTVLVLVALTAQLVVALPGTHFPQQTPVLVEFILLNFFFVLLLGLLRTSGARFGISRGPFLADLALAVAAGTILVVAFAVTDPSSAGTKYGDYTEASGPPGVLVFHLVGNLFMAYATACGAYLSWTAARHALAHTRRGLRVAAVGLAIACLGNHVPRVIAMAGRLTIGDPVLPATSAWTSTMLATGVALFFLGVGYPGARTAIVKIRLWAQAKRRYHELRPLWELLYREFPTIALLPHRSPRRDWFTVRRMRMRYYRRVIECRDGLVCLSSYMSVSVLPSHTPAEQAELVRAAIRRRADATDPTTTTVIAPPREPGMEGDTQAIIALSRAL
;
A
#
# COMPACT_ATOMS: atom_id res chain seq x y z
N MET A 1 -24.88 -12.43 9.95
CA MET A 1 -23.96 -11.35 9.50
C MET A 1 -22.56 -11.62 10.04
N ALA A 2 -21.71 -12.32 9.27
CA ALA A 2 -20.35 -12.59 9.68
C ALA A 2 -19.55 -11.27 9.72
N ARG A 3 -19.13 -10.83 10.91
CA ARG A 3 -18.20 -9.70 11.07
C ARG A 3 -16.93 -10.03 10.29
N VAL A 4 -16.65 -9.25 9.26
CA VAL A 4 -15.38 -9.31 8.53
C VAL A 4 -14.25 -9.20 9.58
N PRO A 5 -13.31 -10.16 9.63
CA PRO A 5 -12.24 -10.11 10.62
C PRO A 5 -11.48 -8.81 10.45
N ARG A 6 -11.41 -8.03 11.54
CA ARG A 6 -10.71 -6.74 11.58
C ARG A 6 -9.23 -7.03 11.31
N ASP A 7 -8.75 -6.60 10.15
CA ASP A 7 -7.35 -6.78 9.75
C ASP A 7 -6.46 -5.88 10.61
N ARG A 8 -6.04 -6.41 11.77
CA ARG A 8 -5.20 -5.69 12.74
C ARG A 8 -3.86 -5.26 12.13
N GLY A 9 -3.34 -6.02 11.16
CA GLY A 9 -2.13 -5.67 10.43
C GLY A 9 -2.33 -4.42 9.57
N LEU A 10 -3.45 -4.35 8.84
CA LEU A 10 -3.82 -3.15 8.08
C LEU A 10 -3.97 -1.93 8.98
N GLN A 11 -4.59 -2.08 10.16
CA GLN A 11 -4.75 -1.00 11.13
C GLN A 11 -3.39 -0.47 11.63
N ILE A 12 -2.45 -1.36 11.98
CA ILE A 12 -1.10 -0.95 12.42
C ILE A 12 -0.36 -0.24 11.28
N VAL A 13 -0.41 -0.75 10.06
CA VAL A 13 0.21 -0.11 8.89
C VAL A 13 -0.40 1.27 8.61
N THR A 14 -1.73 1.41 8.71
CA THR A 14 -2.38 2.72 8.56
C THR A 14 -1.96 3.67 9.67
N THR A 15 -1.87 3.22 10.92
CA THR A 15 -1.43 4.05 12.04
C THR A 15 0.04 4.47 11.89
N CYS A 16 0.94 3.56 11.51
CA CYS A 16 2.34 3.91 11.21
C CYS A 16 2.44 4.93 10.07
N THR A 17 1.65 4.77 9.01
CA THR A 17 1.66 5.69 7.87
C THR A 17 1.15 7.07 8.26
N VAL A 18 0.09 7.13 9.07
CA VAL A 18 -0.44 8.39 9.63
C VAL A 18 0.58 9.05 10.55
N LEU A 19 1.25 8.31 11.43
CA LEU A 19 2.27 8.87 12.32
C LEU A 19 3.48 9.42 11.57
N VAL A 20 3.96 8.72 10.54
CA VAL A 20 5.03 9.23 9.67
C VAL A 20 4.57 10.48 8.93
N LEU A 21 3.36 10.48 8.38
CA LEU A 21 2.81 11.66 7.69
C LEU A 21 2.65 12.85 8.64
N VAL A 22 2.17 12.62 9.88
CA VAL A 22 2.04 13.66 10.91
C VAL A 22 3.42 14.19 11.32
N ALA A 23 4.43 13.32 11.50
CA ALA A 23 5.79 13.76 11.82
C ALA A 23 6.40 14.62 10.69
N LEU A 24 6.28 14.18 9.44
CA LEU A 24 6.79 14.93 8.28
C LEU A 24 6.01 16.24 8.03
N THR A 25 4.70 16.25 8.25
CA THR A 25 3.89 17.47 8.12
C THR A 25 4.14 18.46 9.25
N ALA A 26 4.37 18.00 10.48
CA ALA A 26 4.79 18.86 11.58
C ALA A 26 6.12 19.57 11.28
N GLN A 27 7.09 18.86 10.68
CA GLN A 27 8.34 19.47 10.20
C GLN A 27 8.08 20.54 9.11
N LEU A 28 7.19 20.25 8.16
CA LEU A 28 6.88 21.17 7.06
C LEU A 28 6.14 22.43 7.55
N VAL A 29 5.18 22.30 8.46
CA VAL A 29 4.41 23.42 9.02
C VAL A 29 5.31 24.38 9.81
N VAL A 30 6.33 23.84 10.46
CA VAL A 30 7.31 24.62 11.24
C VAL A 30 8.33 25.32 10.34
N ALA A 31 8.62 24.75 9.17
CA ALA A 31 9.46 25.40 8.17
C ALA A 31 8.78 26.61 7.50
N LEU A 32 7.48 26.83 7.74
CA LEU A 32 6.75 27.99 7.22
C LEU A 32 7.00 29.24 8.07
N PRO A 33 7.42 30.36 7.45
CA PRO A 33 7.62 31.62 8.17
C PRO A 33 6.29 32.16 8.73
N GLY A 34 6.28 32.61 9.99
CA GLY A 34 5.13 33.27 10.63
C GLY A 34 4.31 32.42 11.62
N THR A 35 4.77 31.22 12.00
CA THR A 35 4.08 30.40 13.02
C THR A 35 4.48 30.80 14.45
N HIS A 36 3.50 31.02 15.32
CA HIS A 36 3.68 31.43 16.74
C HIS A 36 3.98 30.27 17.70
N PHE A 37 4.33 29.08 17.20
CA PHE A 37 4.74 27.98 18.07
C PHE A 37 6.08 28.31 18.73
N PRO A 38 6.35 27.86 19.97
CA PRO A 38 7.68 27.98 20.55
C PRO A 38 8.64 27.26 19.60
N GLN A 39 9.58 27.99 19.01
CA GLN A 39 10.34 27.55 17.82
C GLN A 39 11.16 26.25 18.02
N GLN A 40 11.19 25.71 19.25
CA GLN A 40 11.94 24.52 19.66
C GLN A 40 11.06 23.27 19.91
N THR A 41 9.74 23.41 20.09
CA THR A 41 8.81 22.27 20.25
C THR A 41 8.80 21.23 19.11
N PRO A 42 9.10 21.59 17.85
CA PRO A 42 9.07 20.64 16.73
C PRO A 42 10.07 19.48 16.89
N VAL A 43 11.25 19.77 17.45
CA VAL A 43 12.29 18.75 17.67
C VAL A 43 11.85 17.75 18.75
N LEU A 44 11.23 18.22 19.83
CA LEU A 44 10.65 17.36 20.85
C LEU A 44 9.53 16.48 20.26
N VAL A 45 8.61 17.08 19.51
CA VAL A 45 7.51 16.36 18.86
C VAL A 45 8.03 15.31 17.90
N GLU A 46 9.07 15.61 17.13
CA GLU A 46 9.73 14.66 16.23
C GLU A 46 10.24 13.43 16.97
N PHE A 47 11.06 13.60 18.02
CA PHE A 47 11.58 12.46 18.78
C PHE A 47 10.47 11.63 19.41
N ILE A 48 9.43 12.26 19.96
CA ILE A 48 8.28 11.55 20.56
C ILE A 48 7.54 10.75 19.48
N LEU A 49 7.21 11.36 18.35
CA LEU A 49 6.51 10.67 17.25
C LEU A 49 7.34 9.52 16.70
N LEU A 50 8.65 9.71 16.55
CA LEU A 50 9.56 8.69 16.05
C LEU A 50 9.69 7.53 17.04
N ASN A 51 9.68 7.79 18.36
CA ASN A 51 9.63 6.73 19.39
C ASN A 51 8.41 5.82 19.21
N PHE A 52 7.22 6.42 19.12
CA PHE A 52 5.98 5.66 18.95
C PHE A 52 5.90 4.96 17.59
N PHE A 53 6.39 5.59 16.52
CA PHE A 53 6.52 4.96 15.21
C PHE A 53 7.36 3.68 15.31
N PHE A 54 8.53 3.74 15.94
CA PHE A 54 9.40 2.58 16.06
C PHE A 54 8.81 1.48 16.95
N VAL A 55 8.14 1.82 18.06
CA VAL A 55 7.42 0.81 18.88
C VAL A 55 6.40 0.05 18.04
N LEU A 56 5.61 0.76 17.22
CA LEU A 56 4.62 0.14 16.34
C LEU A 56 5.28 -0.68 15.23
N LEU A 57 6.38 -0.19 14.64
CA LEU A 57 7.14 -0.91 13.63
C LEU A 57 7.73 -2.22 14.20
N LEU A 58 8.36 -2.17 15.38
CA LEU A 58 8.90 -3.36 16.05
C LEU A 58 7.81 -4.36 16.40
N GLY A 59 6.66 -3.86 16.90
CA GLY A 59 5.46 -4.68 17.13
C GLY A 59 5.00 -5.38 15.85
N LEU A 60 4.86 -4.64 14.74
CA LEU A 60 4.46 -5.18 13.45
C LEU A 60 5.45 -6.26 12.96
N LEU A 61 6.75 -5.97 13.00
CA LEU A 61 7.79 -6.91 12.56
C LEU A 61 7.77 -8.20 13.39
N ARG A 62 7.60 -8.10 14.72
CA ARG A 62 7.48 -9.28 15.59
C ARG A 62 6.22 -10.09 15.30
N THR A 63 5.08 -9.44 15.04
CA THR A 63 3.86 -10.16 14.63
C THR A 63 4.00 -10.83 13.27
N SER A 64 4.77 -10.26 12.34
CA SER A 64 5.01 -10.83 11.01
C SER A 64 5.98 -12.03 11.03
N GLY A 65 6.87 -12.10 12.02
CA GLY A 65 7.88 -13.15 12.17
C GLY A 65 7.48 -14.31 13.09
N ALA A 66 6.50 -14.12 13.97
CA ALA A 66 6.11 -15.14 14.94
C ALA A 66 5.34 -16.30 14.29
N ARG A 67 5.98 -17.47 14.18
CA ARG A 67 5.30 -18.76 13.90
C ARG A 67 4.64 -19.37 15.15
N PHE A 68 4.97 -18.88 16.35
CA PHE A 68 4.47 -19.41 17.62
C PHE A 68 4.24 -18.27 18.61
N GLY A 69 3.00 -18.14 19.12
CA GLY A 69 2.60 -17.31 20.27
C GLY A 69 2.85 -15.80 20.17
N ILE A 70 1.78 -15.00 20.22
CA ILE A 70 1.91 -13.54 20.41
C ILE A 70 2.28 -13.28 21.88
N SER A 71 3.57 -13.32 22.20
CA SER A 71 4.03 -12.81 23.50
C SER A 71 3.96 -11.29 23.48
N ARG A 72 3.15 -10.71 24.38
CA ARG A 72 3.03 -9.25 24.53
C ARG A 72 4.23 -8.63 25.25
N GLY A 73 5.02 -9.43 25.97
CA GLY A 73 6.12 -8.96 26.81
C GLY A 73 7.12 -8.07 26.07
N PRO A 74 7.68 -8.51 24.94
CA PRO A 74 8.66 -7.72 24.20
C PRO A 74 8.09 -6.37 23.69
N PHE A 75 6.82 -6.34 23.26
CA PHE A 75 6.17 -5.09 22.83
C PHE A 75 5.94 -4.13 24.00
N LEU A 76 5.52 -4.65 25.16
CA LEU A 76 5.36 -3.84 26.38
C LEU A 76 6.70 -3.28 26.86
N ALA A 77 7.80 -4.03 26.73
CA ALA A 77 9.14 -3.55 27.03
C ALA A 77 9.56 -2.40 26.09
N ASP A 78 9.35 -2.54 24.78
CA ASP A 78 9.63 -1.46 23.83
C ASP A 78 8.80 -0.21 24.13
N LEU A 79 7.51 -0.38 24.46
CA LEU A 79 6.62 0.71 24.85
C LEU A 79 7.08 1.38 26.14
N ALA A 80 7.44 0.62 27.17
CA ALA A 80 7.95 1.15 28.42
C ALA A 80 9.24 1.95 28.20
N LEU A 81 10.14 1.45 27.36
CA LEU A 81 11.39 2.13 27.01
C LEU A 81 11.13 3.43 26.23
N ALA A 82 10.18 3.42 25.29
CA ALA A 82 9.77 4.61 24.54
C ALA A 82 9.11 5.66 25.42
N VAL A 83 8.25 5.24 26.36
CA VAL A 83 7.62 6.13 27.34
C VAL A 83 8.68 6.72 28.26
N ALA A 84 9.58 5.91 28.82
CA ALA A 84 10.67 6.39 29.67
C ALA A 84 11.58 7.39 28.94
N ALA A 85 12.01 7.07 27.70
CA ALA A 85 12.78 7.99 26.87
C ALA A 85 11.99 9.28 26.59
N GLY A 86 10.70 9.18 26.25
CA GLY A 86 9.83 10.33 26.03
C GLY A 86 9.69 11.22 27.27
N THR A 87 9.52 10.63 28.45
CA THR A 87 9.46 11.38 29.72
C THR A 87 10.78 12.11 29.98
N ILE A 88 11.92 11.45 29.79
CA ILE A 88 13.24 12.09 29.96
C ILE A 88 13.42 13.24 28.95
N LEU A 89 13.01 13.06 27.70
CA LEU A 89 13.07 14.12 26.68
C LEU A 89 12.21 15.34 27.06
N VAL A 90 10.98 15.12 27.55
CA VAL A 90 10.09 16.19 28.00
C VAL A 90 10.68 16.93 29.20
N VAL A 91 11.23 16.21 30.19
CA VAL A 91 11.87 16.81 31.36
C VAL A 91 13.12 17.59 30.94
N ALA A 92 13.99 17.01 30.12
CA ALA A 92 15.19 17.67 29.63
C ALA A 92 14.86 18.94 28.83
N PHE A 93 13.80 18.90 28.02
CA PHE A 93 13.30 20.05 27.27
C PHE A 93 12.70 21.13 28.18
N ALA A 94 11.96 20.75 29.22
CA ALA A 94 11.34 21.70 30.14
C ALA A 94 12.35 22.40 31.06
N VAL A 95 13.43 21.71 31.43
CA VAL A 95 14.46 22.23 32.35
C VAL A 95 15.54 23.02 31.61
N THR A 96 15.70 22.81 30.31
CA THR A 96 16.73 23.49 29.51
C THR A 96 16.08 24.58 28.67
N ASP A 97 16.46 25.84 28.88
CA ASP A 97 16.04 26.95 28.03
C ASP A 97 17.22 27.49 27.18
N PRO A 98 17.40 26.98 25.94
CA PRO A 98 18.42 27.49 25.03
C PRO A 98 18.05 28.81 24.36
N SER A 99 16.80 29.29 24.51
CA SER A 99 16.37 30.57 23.91
C SER A 99 17.03 31.78 24.57
N SER A 100 17.41 31.65 25.84
CA SER A 100 18.21 32.63 26.58
C SER A 100 19.59 32.89 25.95
N ALA A 101 20.11 31.96 25.12
CA ALA A 101 21.38 32.08 24.41
C ALA A 101 21.22 32.47 22.91
N GLY A 102 20.01 32.77 22.45
CA GLY A 102 19.75 33.16 21.05
C GLY A 102 19.83 32.01 20.02
N THR A 103 19.91 30.76 20.49
CA THR A 103 20.15 29.55 19.68
C THR A 103 19.04 28.51 19.87
N LYS A 104 18.80 27.67 18.86
CA LYS A 104 17.72 26.66 18.88
C LYS A 104 18.25 25.27 19.16
N TYR A 105 17.39 24.39 19.68
CA TYR A 105 17.68 22.96 19.85
C TYR A 105 18.23 22.29 18.58
N GLY A 106 17.71 22.67 17.41
CA GLY A 106 18.16 22.14 16.12
C GLY A 106 19.47 22.73 15.60
N ASP A 107 19.94 23.85 16.17
CA ASP A 107 21.21 24.49 15.79
C ASP A 107 22.40 23.78 16.45
N TYR A 108 22.15 23.16 17.61
CA TYR A 108 23.14 22.36 18.31
C TYR A 108 23.28 20.99 17.68
N THR A 109 24.37 20.81 16.94
CA THR A 109 24.81 19.50 16.49
C THR A 109 26.12 19.15 17.16
N GLU A 110 26.15 17.96 17.75
CA GLU A 110 27.37 17.19 18.01
C GLU A 110 28.35 17.82 18.99
N ALA A 111 28.07 17.61 20.27
CA ALA A 111 28.93 18.02 21.38
C ALA A 111 29.09 19.54 21.55
N SER A 112 28.44 20.37 20.73
CA SER A 112 28.32 21.80 20.96
C SER A 112 26.95 22.10 21.58
N GLY A 113 26.94 22.83 22.68
CA GLY A 113 25.73 23.26 23.38
C GLY A 113 25.72 22.97 24.88
N PRO A 114 24.73 23.52 25.61
CA PRO A 114 24.58 23.30 27.04
C PRO A 114 24.39 21.80 27.37
N PRO A 115 24.85 21.34 28.55
CA PRO A 115 24.72 19.93 28.95
C PRO A 115 23.29 19.38 28.82
N GLY A 116 22.26 20.18 29.13
CA GLY A 116 20.85 19.77 29.00
C GLY A 116 20.42 19.47 27.56
N VAL A 117 20.90 20.24 26.58
CA VAL A 117 20.64 19.99 25.16
C VAL A 117 21.35 18.72 24.68
N LEU A 118 22.56 18.47 25.18
CA LEU A 118 23.32 17.25 24.88
C LEU A 118 22.64 16.00 25.46
N VAL A 119 22.16 16.08 26.71
CA VAL A 119 21.39 14.99 27.34
C VAL A 119 20.12 14.68 26.56
N PHE A 120 19.38 15.70 26.13
CA PHE A 120 18.18 15.53 25.29
C PHE A 120 18.51 14.75 24.01
N HIS A 121 19.51 15.19 23.24
CA HIS A 121 19.87 14.52 21.99
C HIS A 121 20.48 13.13 22.21
N LEU A 122 21.22 12.93 23.30
CA LEU A 122 21.79 11.64 23.67
C LEU A 122 20.70 10.62 23.92
N VAL A 123 19.70 10.95 24.74
CA VAL A 123 18.57 10.05 25.06
C VAL A 123 17.78 9.71 23.80
N GLY A 124 17.48 10.71 22.97
CA GLY A 124 16.80 10.51 21.69
C GLY A 124 17.58 9.57 20.77
N ASN A 125 18.88 9.81 20.57
CA ASN A 125 19.72 8.96 19.71
C ASN A 125 19.95 7.56 20.30
N LEU A 126 19.97 7.41 21.62
CA LEU A 126 20.11 6.10 22.27
C LEU A 126 18.89 5.22 21.99
N PHE A 127 17.68 5.77 22.14
CA PHE A 127 16.46 5.05 21.77
C PHE A 127 16.44 4.75 20.26
N MET A 128 16.83 5.70 19.42
CA MET A 128 16.87 5.46 17.97
C MET A 128 17.90 4.40 17.57
N ALA A 129 19.08 4.37 18.19
CA ALA A 129 20.08 3.32 17.97
C ALA A 129 19.51 1.94 18.33
N TYR A 130 18.87 1.83 19.50
CA TYR A 130 18.16 0.62 19.92
C TYR A 130 17.10 0.19 18.92
N ALA A 131 16.20 1.10 18.55
CA ALA A 131 15.05 0.83 17.71
C ALA A 131 15.45 0.45 16.28
N THR A 132 16.43 1.15 15.70
CA THR A 132 16.95 0.86 14.35
C THR A 132 17.74 -0.45 14.34
N ALA A 133 18.53 -0.77 15.37
CA ALA A 133 19.23 -2.05 15.49
C ALA A 133 18.24 -3.23 15.58
N CYS A 134 17.25 -3.13 16.49
CA CYS A 134 16.20 -4.14 16.64
C CYS A 134 15.38 -4.27 15.34
N GLY A 135 15.02 -3.14 14.73
CA GLY A 135 14.28 -3.11 13.47
C GLY A 135 15.04 -3.77 12.32
N ALA A 136 16.35 -3.53 12.22
CA ALA A 136 17.23 -4.17 11.23
C ALA A 136 17.26 -5.69 11.44
N TYR A 137 17.50 -6.15 12.67
CA TYR A 137 17.52 -7.57 13.03
C TYR A 137 16.20 -8.28 12.72
N LEU A 138 15.08 -7.68 13.13
CA LEU A 138 13.75 -8.24 12.92
C LEU A 138 13.37 -8.26 11.44
N SER A 139 13.67 -7.18 10.70
CA SER A 139 13.42 -7.10 9.26
C SER A 139 14.23 -8.16 8.50
N TRP A 140 15.50 -8.33 8.86
CA TRP A 140 16.37 -9.36 8.28
C TRP A 140 15.86 -10.77 8.56
N THR A 141 15.43 -11.03 9.81
CA THR A 141 14.89 -12.33 10.22
C THR A 141 13.55 -12.64 9.56
N ALA A 142 12.66 -11.65 9.43
CA ALA A 142 11.41 -11.78 8.69
C ALA A 142 11.67 -12.05 7.19
N ALA A 143 12.69 -11.42 6.60
CA ALA A 143 13.05 -11.65 5.20
C ALA A 143 13.42 -13.11 4.88
N ARG A 144 14.08 -13.81 5.82
CA ARG A 144 14.46 -15.23 5.65
C ARG A 144 13.25 -16.14 5.38
N HIS A 145 12.09 -15.78 5.92
CA HIS A 145 10.87 -16.57 5.84
C HIS A 145 9.85 -16.02 4.83
N ALA A 146 10.13 -14.87 4.21
CA ALA A 146 9.23 -14.21 3.28
C ALA A 146 9.33 -14.79 1.85
N LEU A 147 8.24 -14.63 1.08
CA LEU A 147 8.21 -14.87 -0.38
C LEU A 147 9.28 -14.03 -1.09
N ALA A 148 9.77 -14.50 -2.24
CA ALA A 148 10.94 -13.93 -2.93
C ALA A 148 10.87 -12.42 -3.21
N HIS A 149 9.68 -11.87 -3.48
CA HIS A 149 9.51 -10.43 -3.73
C HIS A 149 9.50 -9.61 -2.43
N THR A 150 8.84 -10.10 -1.38
CA THR A 150 8.81 -9.46 -0.05
C THR A 150 10.16 -9.54 0.66
N ARG A 151 10.90 -10.65 0.46
CA ARG A 151 12.25 -10.86 0.98
C ARG A 151 13.21 -9.76 0.56
N ARG A 152 13.19 -9.36 -0.71
CA ARG A 152 14.06 -8.28 -1.23
C ARG A 152 13.74 -6.95 -0.55
N GLY A 153 12.47 -6.59 -0.47
CA GLY A 153 12.04 -5.36 0.22
C GLY A 153 12.49 -5.32 1.68
N LEU A 154 12.26 -6.40 2.43
CA LEU A 154 12.66 -6.49 3.85
C LEU A 154 14.18 -6.45 4.07
N ARG A 155 14.98 -7.02 3.15
CA ARG A 155 16.45 -6.93 3.22
C ARG A 155 16.94 -5.50 2.97
N VAL A 156 16.39 -4.83 1.96
CA VAL A 156 16.71 -3.42 1.67
C VAL A 156 16.32 -2.54 2.87
N ALA A 157 15.16 -2.80 3.49
CA ALA A 157 14.74 -2.09 4.68
C ALA A 157 15.67 -2.34 5.89
N ALA A 158 16.11 -3.58 6.10
CA ALA A 158 17.05 -3.93 7.15
C ALA A 158 18.42 -3.24 6.96
N VAL A 159 18.92 -3.19 5.72
CA VAL A 159 20.16 -2.47 5.38
C VAL A 159 20.01 -0.97 5.66
N GLY A 160 18.89 -0.37 5.27
CA GLY A 160 18.61 1.05 5.55
C GLY A 160 18.61 1.36 7.06
N LEU A 161 17.96 0.52 7.86
CA LEU A 161 17.96 0.65 9.32
C LEU A 161 19.36 0.45 9.93
N ALA A 162 20.15 -0.50 9.42
CA ALA A 162 21.52 -0.71 9.86
C ALA A 162 22.42 0.49 9.54
N ILE A 163 22.26 1.09 8.35
CA ILE A 163 22.98 2.32 7.96
C ILE A 163 22.58 3.49 8.87
N ALA A 164 21.29 3.67 9.17
CA ALA A 164 20.85 4.71 10.11
C ALA A 164 21.40 4.50 11.54
N CYS A 165 21.41 3.25 12.01
CA CYS A 165 21.94 2.88 13.32
C CYS A 165 23.44 3.17 13.43
N LEU A 166 24.24 2.50 12.59
CA LEU A 166 25.70 2.51 12.66
C LEU A 166 26.29 3.79 12.08
N GLY A 167 25.62 4.40 11.10
CA GLY A 167 26.10 5.56 10.39
C GLY A 167 25.62 6.89 10.94
N ASN A 168 24.63 6.91 11.84
CA ASN A 168 24.13 8.15 12.43
C ASN A 168 23.98 8.07 13.94
N HIS A 169 23.14 7.16 14.44
CA HIS A 169 22.77 7.17 15.86
C HIS A 169 23.91 6.77 16.79
N VAL A 170 24.63 5.68 16.49
CA VAL A 170 25.76 5.20 17.31
C VAL A 170 26.90 6.24 17.38
N PRO A 171 27.39 6.79 16.26
CA PRO A 171 28.42 7.84 16.29
C PRO A 171 28.01 9.07 17.11
N ARG A 172 26.74 9.52 16.96
CA ARG A 172 26.21 10.64 17.73
C ARG A 172 26.12 10.36 19.22
N VAL A 173 25.70 9.16 19.61
CA VAL A 173 25.72 8.71 21.01
C VAL A 173 27.13 8.76 21.57
N ILE A 174 28.12 8.22 20.85
CA ILE A 174 29.53 8.20 21.28
C ILE A 174 30.07 9.63 21.43
N ALA A 175 29.85 10.50 20.45
CA ALA A 175 30.31 11.89 20.48
C ALA A 175 29.69 12.68 21.66
N MET A 176 28.38 12.55 21.88
CA MET A 176 27.68 13.24 22.98
C MET A 176 28.05 12.68 24.35
N ALA A 177 28.18 11.36 24.48
CA ALA A 177 28.62 10.73 25.73
C ALA A 177 30.05 11.16 26.08
N GLY A 178 30.97 11.16 25.10
CA GLY A 178 32.33 11.66 25.26
C GLY A 178 32.36 13.10 25.77
N ARG A 179 31.58 13.98 25.14
CA ARG A 179 31.48 15.38 25.55
C ARG A 179 30.98 15.55 26.98
N LEU A 180 29.96 14.80 27.38
CA LEU A 180 29.38 14.90 28.72
C LEU A 180 30.26 14.32 29.83
N THR A 181 31.17 13.41 29.49
CA THR A 181 31.98 12.66 30.47
C THR A 181 33.43 13.13 30.56
N ILE A 182 34.04 13.43 29.41
CA ILE A 182 35.46 13.79 29.29
C ILE A 182 35.62 15.27 28.91
N GLY A 183 34.53 15.96 28.55
CA GLY A 183 34.55 17.36 28.12
C GLY A 183 34.87 17.55 26.63
N ASP A 184 35.19 16.48 25.90
CA ASP A 184 35.57 16.51 24.48
C ASP A 184 34.83 15.41 23.67
N PRO A 185 34.42 15.66 22.41
CA PRO A 185 33.78 14.62 21.62
C PRO A 185 34.82 13.57 21.19
N VAL A 186 34.58 12.31 21.59
CA VAL A 186 35.44 11.17 21.24
C VAL A 186 35.52 10.93 19.72
N LEU A 187 34.47 11.29 18.98
CA LEU A 187 34.42 11.25 17.52
C LEU A 187 34.14 12.68 17.00
N PRO A 188 35.16 13.49 16.73
CA PRO A 188 34.96 14.83 16.19
C PRO A 188 34.43 14.76 14.75
N ALA A 189 33.72 15.81 14.32
CA ALA A 189 33.21 15.99 12.96
C ALA A 189 32.24 14.89 12.46
N THR A 190 31.45 14.29 13.36
CA THR A 190 30.39 13.35 12.97
C THR A 190 29.33 13.97 12.02
N SER A 191 29.23 15.29 11.94
CA SER A 191 28.15 16.02 11.26
C SER A 191 28.36 16.06 9.77
N ALA A 192 29.61 15.94 9.35
CA ALA A 192 29.99 15.87 7.96
C ALA A 192 29.34 14.68 7.23
N TRP A 193 28.97 13.62 7.97
CA TRP A 193 28.55 12.36 7.35
C TRP A 193 27.30 11.73 7.98
N THR A 194 27.02 11.95 9.26
CA THR A 194 25.89 11.31 9.95
C THR A 194 24.53 11.70 9.34
N SER A 195 24.33 12.96 8.97
CA SER A 195 23.12 13.42 8.27
C SER A 195 22.92 12.73 6.92
N THR A 196 23.99 12.57 6.14
CA THR A 196 23.96 11.88 4.84
C THR A 196 23.66 10.39 5.00
N MET A 197 24.27 9.75 6.01
CA MET A 197 23.99 8.34 6.33
C MET A 197 22.55 8.15 6.82
N LEU A 198 22.02 9.06 7.63
CA LEU A 198 20.62 9.03 8.06
C LEU A 198 19.68 9.14 6.85
N ALA A 199 19.88 10.14 5.99
CA ALA A 199 19.07 10.32 4.78
C ALA A 199 19.11 9.08 3.88
N THR A 200 20.30 8.49 3.69
CA THR A 200 20.49 7.26 2.91
C THR A 200 19.77 6.07 3.55
N GLY A 201 19.91 5.90 4.86
CA GLY A 201 19.27 4.83 5.62
C GLY A 201 17.74 4.92 5.58
N VAL A 202 17.19 6.13 5.73
CA VAL A 202 15.76 6.42 5.63
C VAL A 202 15.24 6.14 4.22
N ALA A 203 15.94 6.59 3.18
CA ALA A 203 15.55 6.34 1.78
C ALA A 203 15.49 4.83 1.47
N LEU A 204 16.52 4.08 1.87
CA LEU A 204 16.55 2.62 1.71
C LEU A 204 15.45 1.93 2.52
N PHE A 205 15.19 2.38 3.75
CA PHE A 205 14.10 1.85 4.57
C PHE A 205 12.74 1.98 3.87
N PHE A 206 12.38 3.18 3.44
CA PHE A 206 11.10 3.42 2.76
C PHE A 206 11.02 2.73 1.40
N LEU A 207 12.12 2.66 0.64
CA LEU A 207 12.18 1.90 -0.61
C LEU A 207 11.92 0.41 -0.35
N GLY A 208 12.55 -0.15 0.68
CA GLY A 208 12.39 -1.55 1.07
C GLY A 208 10.97 -1.91 1.52
N VAL A 209 10.38 -1.09 2.38
CA VAL A 209 9.00 -1.30 2.88
C VAL A 209 7.96 -1.03 1.79
N GLY A 210 8.18 -0.04 0.93
CA GLY A 210 7.26 0.35 -0.13
C GLY A 210 7.21 -0.63 -1.30
N TYR A 211 8.32 -1.31 -1.61
CA TYR A 211 8.44 -2.15 -2.80
C TYR A 211 7.38 -3.28 -2.92
N PRO A 212 7.14 -4.12 -1.90
CA PRO A 212 6.13 -5.18 -2.00
C PRO A 212 4.71 -4.64 -2.17
N GLY A 213 4.41 -3.52 -1.49
CA GLY A 213 3.14 -2.81 -1.57
C GLY A 213 2.91 -2.24 -2.97
N ALA A 214 3.87 -1.50 -3.50
CA ALA A 214 3.83 -0.92 -4.84
C ALA A 214 3.66 -2.00 -5.91
N ARG A 215 4.42 -3.10 -5.84
CA ARG A 215 4.31 -4.21 -6.79
C ARG A 215 2.91 -4.84 -6.77
N THR A 216 2.36 -5.09 -5.57
CA THR A 216 1.02 -5.66 -5.41
C THR A 216 -0.06 -4.69 -5.92
N ALA A 217 0.09 -3.39 -5.65
CA ALA A 217 -0.80 -2.36 -6.14
C ALA A 217 -0.79 -2.29 -7.68
N ILE A 218 0.39 -2.32 -8.31
CA ILE A 218 0.54 -2.34 -9.77
C ILE A 218 -0.18 -3.55 -10.38
N VAL A 219 -0.01 -4.75 -9.82
CA VAL A 219 -0.69 -5.95 -10.31
C VAL A 219 -2.21 -5.82 -10.15
N LYS A 220 -2.70 -5.35 -9.00
CA LYS A 220 -4.13 -5.13 -8.77
C LYS A 220 -4.72 -4.10 -9.74
N ILE A 221 -4.01 -3.00 -9.99
CA ILE A 221 -4.42 -1.95 -10.94
C ILE A 221 -4.48 -2.51 -12.36
N ARG A 222 -3.47 -3.29 -12.77
CA ARG A 222 -3.46 -3.94 -14.10
C ARG A 222 -4.66 -4.89 -14.27
N LEU A 223 -4.91 -5.77 -13.29
CA LEU A 223 -6.05 -6.69 -13.32
C LEU A 223 -7.39 -5.94 -13.33
N TRP A 224 -7.50 -4.87 -12.55
CA TRP A 224 -8.68 -4.01 -12.53
C TRP A 224 -8.91 -3.31 -13.88
N ALA A 225 -7.85 -2.77 -14.49
CA ALA A 225 -7.90 -2.11 -15.78
C ALA A 225 -8.27 -3.09 -16.90
N GLN A 226 -7.73 -4.31 -16.88
CA GLN A 226 -8.09 -5.39 -17.80
C GLN A 226 -9.56 -5.77 -17.66
N ALA A 227 -10.06 -5.98 -16.43
CA ALA A 227 -11.47 -6.28 -16.19
C ALA A 227 -12.39 -5.14 -16.65
N LYS A 228 -11.99 -3.88 -16.42
CA LYS A 228 -12.74 -2.70 -16.90
C LYS A 228 -12.80 -2.63 -18.42
N ARG A 229 -11.66 -2.83 -19.09
CA ARG A 229 -11.59 -2.86 -20.55
C ARG A 229 -12.51 -3.95 -21.12
N ARG A 230 -12.36 -5.20 -20.67
CA ARG A 230 -13.18 -6.33 -21.14
C ARG A 230 -14.68 -6.13 -20.85
N TYR A 231 -15.03 -5.55 -19.70
CA TYR A 231 -16.41 -5.21 -19.37
C TYR A 231 -17.05 -4.20 -20.35
N HIS A 232 -16.27 -3.24 -20.85
CA HIS A 232 -16.72 -2.30 -21.87
C HIS A 232 -16.72 -2.91 -23.28
N GLU A 233 -15.80 -3.81 -23.59
CA GLU A 233 -15.78 -4.55 -24.86
C GLU A 233 -16.99 -5.48 -25.01
N LEU A 234 -17.57 -5.96 -23.90
CA LEU A 234 -18.81 -6.74 -23.86
C LEU A 234 -20.09 -5.89 -24.00
N ARG A 235 -19.98 -4.55 -23.95
CA ARG A 235 -21.15 -3.66 -23.93
C ARG A 235 -22.01 -3.76 -25.20
N PRO A 236 -21.46 -3.77 -26.43
CA PRO A 236 -22.27 -3.83 -27.65
C PRO A 236 -23.19 -5.07 -27.68
N LEU A 237 -22.63 -6.25 -27.42
CA LEU A 237 -23.40 -7.49 -27.35
C LEU A 237 -24.43 -7.45 -26.22
N TRP A 238 -24.02 -7.03 -25.02
CA TRP A 238 -24.92 -6.98 -23.87
C TRP A 238 -26.11 -6.04 -24.10
N GLU A 239 -25.90 -4.85 -24.67
CA GLU A 239 -26.97 -3.89 -24.95
C GLU A 239 -27.94 -4.43 -26.01
N LEU A 240 -27.41 -5.09 -27.03
CA LEU A 240 -28.19 -5.74 -28.09
C LEU A 240 -29.07 -6.86 -27.50
N LEU A 241 -28.51 -7.74 -26.68
CA LEU A 241 -29.26 -8.85 -26.05
C LEU A 241 -30.23 -8.35 -24.98
N TYR A 242 -29.86 -7.33 -24.19
CA TYR A 242 -30.71 -6.79 -23.13
C TYR A 242 -31.98 -6.13 -23.67
N ARG A 243 -31.92 -5.47 -24.83
CA ARG A 243 -33.11 -4.91 -25.49
C ARG A 243 -34.14 -5.99 -25.83
N GLU A 244 -33.64 -7.13 -26.26
CA GLU A 244 -34.44 -8.27 -26.70
C GLU A 244 -34.91 -9.16 -25.52
N PHE A 245 -34.06 -9.33 -24.52
CA PHE A 245 -34.29 -10.21 -23.37
C PHE A 245 -33.95 -9.48 -22.06
N PRO A 246 -34.80 -8.56 -21.58
CA PRO A 246 -34.48 -7.74 -20.40
C PRO A 246 -34.31 -8.57 -19.11
N THR A 247 -34.88 -9.78 -19.07
CA THR A 247 -34.79 -10.72 -17.95
C THR A 247 -33.39 -11.30 -17.73
N ILE A 248 -32.48 -11.20 -18.70
CA ILE A 248 -31.09 -11.68 -18.54
C ILE A 248 -30.31 -10.82 -17.55
N ALA A 249 -30.66 -9.54 -17.39
CA ALA A 249 -29.90 -8.62 -16.56
C ALA A 249 -30.31 -8.74 -15.09
N LEU A 250 -29.37 -9.21 -14.26
CA LEU A 250 -29.61 -9.29 -12.83
C LEU A 250 -29.25 -7.95 -12.15
N LEU A 251 -28.43 -7.09 -12.77
CA LEU A 251 -28.19 -5.72 -12.30
C LEU A 251 -28.93 -4.72 -13.19
N PRO A 252 -29.56 -3.67 -12.63
CA PRO A 252 -30.24 -2.67 -13.44
C PRO A 252 -29.25 -1.98 -14.39
N HIS A 253 -29.69 -1.78 -15.63
CA HIS A 253 -28.95 -1.03 -16.64
C HIS A 253 -28.57 0.36 -16.12
N ARG A 254 -27.36 0.81 -16.43
CA ARG A 254 -26.86 2.13 -16.06
C ARG A 254 -26.51 2.91 -17.31
N SER A 255 -26.71 4.22 -17.26
CA SER A 255 -26.26 5.09 -18.35
C SER A 255 -24.76 4.89 -18.62
N PRO A 256 -24.31 4.98 -19.89
CA PRO A 256 -22.91 4.76 -20.26
C PRO A 256 -21.92 5.61 -19.45
N ARG A 257 -22.28 6.87 -19.14
CA ARG A 257 -21.47 7.77 -18.30
C ARG A 257 -21.31 7.21 -16.89
N ARG A 258 -22.40 6.78 -16.24
CA ARG A 258 -22.37 6.25 -14.87
C ARG A 258 -21.65 4.90 -14.80
N ASP A 259 -21.73 4.09 -15.86
CA ASP A 259 -21.03 2.81 -15.96
C ASP A 259 -19.50 3.02 -16.11
N TRP A 260 -19.07 4.04 -16.88
CA TRP A 260 -17.66 4.39 -17.05
C TRP A 260 -16.97 4.83 -15.75
N PHE A 261 -17.67 5.59 -14.91
CA PHE A 261 -17.15 6.02 -13.59
C PHE A 261 -17.30 4.97 -12.50
N THR A 262 -17.89 3.81 -12.79
CA THR A 262 -18.03 2.75 -11.79
C THR A 262 -16.67 2.05 -11.57
N VAL A 263 -16.05 2.27 -10.42
CA VAL A 263 -14.74 1.69 -10.07
C VAL A 263 -14.83 0.45 -9.16
N ARG A 264 -15.94 0.27 -8.44
CA ARG A 264 -16.08 -0.76 -7.40
C ARG A 264 -16.53 -2.11 -7.96
N ARG A 265 -15.90 -3.18 -7.46
CA ARG A 265 -16.23 -4.59 -7.77
C ARG A 265 -16.16 -4.93 -9.26
N MET A 266 -15.22 -4.31 -10.00
CA MET A 266 -15.11 -4.47 -11.46
C MET A 266 -15.00 -5.93 -11.90
N ARG A 267 -14.22 -6.75 -11.19
CA ARG A 267 -14.10 -8.20 -11.50
C ARG A 267 -15.44 -8.93 -11.43
N MET A 268 -16.24 -8.66 -10.39
CA MET A 268 -17.58 -9.24 -10.25
C MET A 268 -18.51 -8.78 -11.38
N ARG A 269 -18.48 -7.49 -11.72
CA ARG A 269 -19.31 -6.93 -12.81
C ARG A 269 -18.95 -7.49 -14.17
N TYR A 270 -17.65 -7.61 -14.44
CA TYR A 270 -17.13 -8.27 -15.62
C TYR A 270 -17.68 -9.70 -15.75
N TYR A 271 -17.46 -10.56 -14.75
CA TYR A 271 -17.93 -11.95 -14.81
C TYR A 271 -19.46 -12.05 -14.94
N ARG A 272 -20.20 -11.17 -14.27
CA ARG A 272 -21.65 -11.14 -14.38
C ARG A 272 -22.11 -10.79 -15.78
N ARG A 273 -21.53 -9.75 -16.40
CA ARG A 273 -21.87 -9.38 -17.78
C ARG A 273 -21.54 -10.50 -18.78
N VAL A 274 -20.49 -11.29 -18.54
CA VAL A 274 -20.18 -12.49 -19.35
C VAL A 274 -21.32 -13.51 -19.27
N ILE A 275 -21.79 -13.82 -18.06
CA ILE A 275 -22.90 -14.76 -17.83
C ILE A 275 -24.17 -14.22 -18.49
N GLU A 276 -24.51 -12.94 -18.27
CA GLU A 276 -25.70 -12.31 -18.86
C GLU A 276 -25.65 -12.34 -20.41
N CYS A 277 -24.48 -12.11 -21.03
CA CYS A 277 -24.31 -12.28 -22.47
C CYS A 277 -24.50 -13.75 -22.90
N ARG A 278 -23.95 -14.71 -22.16
CA ARG A 278 -24.08 -16.13 -22.48
C ARG A 278 -25.54 -16.59 -22.39
N ASP A 279 -26.26 -16.19 -21.36
CA ASP A 279 -27.68 -16.48 -21.16
C ASP A 279 -28.52 -15.87 -22.29
N GLY A 280 -28.22 -14.63 -22.68
CA GLY A 280 -28.89 -13.98 -23.82
C GLY A 280 -28.60 -14.68 -25.15
N LEU A 281 -27.37 -15.15 -25.39
CA LEU A 281 -27.04 -15.95 -26.58
C LEU A 281 -27.76 -17.30 -26.58
N VAL A 282 -27.93 -17.95 -25.43
CA VAL A 282 -28.72 -19.17 -25.30
C VAL A 282 -30.19 -18.90 -25.63
N CYS A 283 -30.77 -17.81 -25.12
CA CYS A 283 -32.13 -17.41 -25.46
C CYS A 283 -32.29 -17.09 -26.96
N LEU A 284 -31.27 -16.48 -27.58
CA LEU A 284 -31.27 -16.17 -29.01
C LEU A 284 -31.10 -17.42 -29.89
N SER A 285 -30.49 -18.49 -29.34
CA SER A 285 -30.13 -19.68 -30.11
C SER A 285 -31.32 -20.33 -30.83
N SER A 286 -32.52 -20.30 -30.27
CA SER A 286 -33.73 -20.88 -30.89
C SER A 286 -34.17 -20.14 -32.15
N TYR A 287 -33.73 -18.89 -32.33
CA TYR A 287 -34.06 -18.04 -33.47
C TYR A 287 -32.95 -18.06 -34.53
N MET A 288 -32.06 -19.06 -34.54
CA MET A 288 -31.01 -19.19 -35.56
C MET A 288 -31.53 -20.01 -36.75
N SER A 289 -31.29 -19.54 -37.98
CA SER A 289 -31.68 -20.25 -39.21
C SER A 289 -30.57 -21.17 -39.73
N VAL A 290 -29.35 -20.95 -39.27
CA VAL A 290 -28.15 -21.70 -39.66
C VAL A 290 -27.36 -22.01 -38.40
N SER A 291 -26.85 -23.23 -38.29
CA SER A 291 -25.99 -23.61 -37.18
C SER A 291 -24.67 -22.82 -37.22
N VAL A 292 -24.21 -22.34 -36.07
CA VAL A 292 -22.91 -21.66 -35.97
C VAL A 292 -21.81 -22.71 -36.00
N LEU A 293 -21.03 -22.70 -37.07
CA LEU A 293 -19.88 -23.58 -37.22
C LEU A 293 -18.66 -23.01 -36.49
N PRO A 294 -17.78 -23.85 -35.90
CA PRO A 294 -16.54 -23.40 -35.28
C PRO A 294 -15.59 -22.65 -36.23
N SER A 295 -15.74 -22.85 -37.54
CA SER A 295 -14.97 -22.17 -38.59
C SER A 295 -15.43 -20.72 -38.83
N HIS A 296 -16.65 -20.34 -38.40
CA HIS A 296 -17.14 -18.98 -38.60
C HIS A 296 -16.29 -17.96 -37.84
N THR A 297 -15.90 -16.90 -38.53
CA THR A 297 -15.26 -15.73 -37.97
C THR A 297 -16.20 -14.98 -37.03
N PRO A 298 -15.68 -14.19 -36.07
CA PRO A 298 -16.52 -13.37 -35.20
C PRO A 298 -17.47 -12.41 -35.94
N ALA A 299 -17.07 -11.92 -37.12
CA ALA A 299 -17.89 -11.05 -37.96
C ALA A 299 -19.07 -11.79 -38.60
N GLU A 300 -18.84 -12.99 -39.14
CA GLU A 300 -19.92 -13.84 -39.67
C GLU A 300 -20.90 -14.22 -38.56
N GLN A 301 -20.40 -14.54 -37.37
CA GLN A 301 -21.25 -14.82 -36.21
C GLN A 301 -22.06 -13.59 -35.78
N ALA A 302 -21.48 -12.39 -35.82
CA ALA A 302 -22.19 -11.13 -35.54
C ALA A 302 -23.34 -10.88 -36.53
N GLU A 303 -23.13 -11.16 -37.81
CA GLU A 303 -24.20 -11.08 -38.82
C GLU A 303 -25.32 -12.09 -38.56
N LEU A 304 -24.97 -13.32 -38.22
CA LEU A 304 -25.97 -14.35 -37.85
C LEU A 304 -26.79 -13.93 -36.62
N VAL A 305 -26.14 -13.34 -35.61
CA VAL A 305 -26.79 -12.78 -34.41
C VAL A 305 -27.77 -11.66 -34.77
N ARG A 306 -27.34 -10.70 -35.61
CA ARG A 306 -28.23 -9.62 -36.09
C ARG A 306 -29.42 -10.18 -36.89
N ALA A 307 -29.19 -11.19 -37.71
CA ALA A 307 -30.26 -11.84 -38.49
C ALA A 307 -31.25 -12.61 -37.60
N ALA A 308 -30.77 -13.28 -36.55
CA ALA A 308 -31.62 -13.98 -35.59
C ALA A 308 -32.53 -13.01 -34.80
N ILE A 309 -32.01 -11.83 -34.43
CA ILE A 309 -32.81 -10.79 -33.77
C ILE A 309 -33.91 -10.28 -34.68
N ARG A 310 -33.61 -10.01 -35.97
CA ARG A 310 -34.64 -9.61 -36.95
C ARG A 310 -35.75 -10.65 -37.07
N ARG A 311 -35.39 -11.94 -37.23
CA ARG A 311 -36.38 -13.03 -37.32
C ARG A 311 -37.25 -13.18 -36.08
N ARG A 312 -36.69 -12.92 -34.90
CA ARG A 312 -37.48 -12.89 -33.66
C ARG A 312 -38.51 -11.75 -33.67
N ALA A 313 -38.12 -10.56 -34.13
CA ALA A 313 -39.04 -9.43 -34.25
C ALA A 313 -40.20 -9.73 -35.20
N ASP A 314 -39.93 -10.51 -36.26
CA ASP A 314 -40.92 -10.98 -37.23
C ASP A 314 -41.76 -12.18 -36.74
N ALA A 315 -41.64 -12.56 -35.45
CA ALA A 315 -42.38 -13.64 -34.78
C ALA A 315 -42.35 -15.00 -35.51
N THR A 316 -41.26 -15.31 -36.22
CA THR A 316 -41.12 -16.58 -36.93
C THR A 316 -40.83 -17.72 -35.95
N ASP A 317 -41.39 -18.91 -36.22
CA ASP A 317 -41.20 -20.09 -35.36
C ASP A 317 -39.70 -20.45 -35.15
N PRO A 318 -39.33 -20.89 -33.94
CA PRO A 318 -37.96 -21.27 -33.63
C PRO A 318 -37.52 -22.48 -34.48
N THR A 319 -36.34 -22.37 -35.08
CA THR A 319 -35.93 -23.25 -36.19
C THR A 319 -34.79 -24.18 -35.82
N THR A 320 -33.71 -23.69 -35.22
CA THR A 320 -32.52 -24.51 -34.93
C THR A 320 -31.80 -24.02 -33.69
N THR A 321 -31.61 -24.88 -32.69
CA THR A 321 -30.75 -24.58 -31.52
C THR A 321 -29.28 -24.83 -31.85
N THR A 322 -28.45 -23.80 -31.71
CA THR A 322 -26.99 -23.88 -31.94
C THR A 322 -26.21 -23.07 -30.91
N VAL A 323 -24.96 -23.45 -30.64
CA VAL A 323 -24.11 -22.74 -29.69
C VAL A 323 -23.46 -21.53 -30.37
N ILE A 324 -23.91 -20.33 -30.03
CA ILE A 324 -23.34 -19.08 -30.52
C ILE A 324 -22.05 -18.75 -29.74
N ALA A 325 -21.01 -18.25 -30.44
CA ALA A 325 -19.68 -18.02 -29.88
C ALA A 325 -19.09 -19.26 -29.18
N PRO A 326 -18.89 -20.39 -29.89
CA PRO A 326 -18.26 -21.57 -29.30
C PRO A 326 -16.81 -21.26 -28.88
N PRO A 327 -16.38 -21.71 -27.69
CA PRO A 327 -15.00 -21.53 -27.25
C PRO A 327 -14.03 -22.32 -28.13
N ARG A 328 -12.89 -21.71 -28.48
CA ARG A 328 -11.80 -22.41 -29.18
C ARG A 328 -10.99 -23.33 -28.27
N GLU A 329 -10.93 -22.99 -26.98
CA GLU A 329 -10.23 -23.74 -25.95
C GLU A 329 -11.21 -24.05 -24.81
N PRO A 330 -11.15 -25.25 -24.21
CA PRO A 330 -12.01 -25.59 -23.08
C PRO A 330 -11.72 -24.69 -21.87
N GLY A 331 -12.79 -24.35 -21.14
CA GLY A 331 -12.70 -23.57 -19.91
C GLY A 331 -13.26 -22.15 -20.02
N MET A 332 -13.45 -21.52 -18.86
CA MET A 332 -14.15 -20.24 -18.72
C MET A 332 -13.45 -19.08 -19.45
N GLU A 333 -12.12 -19.07 -19.51
CA GLU A 333 -11.39 -18.01 -20.22
C GLU A 333 -11.59 -18.14 -21.74
N GLY A 334 -11.58 -19.36 -22.30
CA GLY A 334 -11.84 -19.61 -23.72
C GLY A 334 -13.24 -19.18 -24.14
N ASP A 335 -14.26 -19.49 -23.33
CA ASP A 335 -15.63 -19.03 -23.54
C ASP A 335 -15.74 -17.50 -23.49
N THR A 336 -15.09 -16.89 -22.49
CA THR A 336 -15.11 -15.43 -22.36
C THR A 336 -14.43 -14.73 -23.56
N GLN A 337 -13.33 -15.29 -24.07
CA GLN A 337 -12.65 -14.74 -25.26
C GLN A 337 -13.54 -14.82 -26.51
N ALA A 338 -14.28 -15.92 -26.69
CA ALA A 338 -15.21 -16.07 -27.82
C ALA A 338 -16.33 -15.03 -27.77
N ILE A 339 -16.93 -14.81 -26.59
CA ILE A 339 -17.99 -13.81 -26.39
C ILE A 339 -17.45 -12.38 -26.60
N ILE A 340 -16.25 -12.08 -26.11
CA ILE A 340 -15.59 -10.77 -26.34
C ILE A 340 -15.32 -10.56 -27.83
N ALA A 341 -14.84 -11.58 -28.55
CA ALA A 341 -14.57 -11.49 -29.98
C ALA A 341 -15.85 -11.21 -30.78
N LEU A 342 -16.94 -11.91 -30.47
CA LEU A 342 -18.26 -11.65 -31.04
C LEU A 342 -18.74 -10.23 -30.74
N SER A 343 -18.64 -9.80 -29.48
CA SER A 343 -19.07 -8.46 -29.06
C SER A 343 -18.28 -7.33 -29.72
N ARG A 344 -17.00 -7.54 -30.04
CA ARG A 344 -16.18 -6.57 -30.78
C ARG A 344 -16.54 -6.50 -32.27
N ALA A 345 -17.19 -7.52 -32.81
CA ALA A 345 -17.61 -7.58 -34.22
C ALA A 345 -19.04 -7.02 -34.44
N LEU A 346 -19.76 -6.72 -33.35
CA LEU A 346 -21.08 -6.11 -33.36
C LEU A 346 -21.04 -4.58 -33.43
#